data_AF-A0A967HTI4-F1
#
_entry.id   AF-A0A967HTI4-F1
#
_cell.length_a   1.000
_cell.length_b   1.000
_cell.length_c   1.000
_cell.angle_alpha   90.00
_cell.angle_beta   90.00
_cell.angle_gamma   90.00
#
_symmetry.space_group_name_H-M   'P 1'
#
loop_
_entity.id
_entity.type
_entity.pdbx_description
1 polymer ?
#
loop_
_entity_poly.entity_id
_entity_poly.type
_entity_poly.pdbx_seq_one_letter_code
_entity_poly.pdbx_strand_id
1 'polypeptide(L)'
;FAEGQRRYVESLSTYAKQFLERMEKPHVDSVEGISPAVAIEQKNPTKSSRSTVGTATEVYDYLRLLWSRVGRTLCPECGRHVRPDTVSSAVDRVLSLPAGTRVRITFPLPRSEEITHELIVSN
;
A
#
# COMPACT_ATOMS: atom_id res chain seq x y z
N PHE A 1 -27.78 -6.20 -18.13
CA PHE A 1 -26.52 -6.14 -17.36
C PHE A 1 -25.29 -5.98 -18.28
N ALA A 2 -25.01 -6.94 -19.17
CA ALA A 2 -23.85 -6.92 -20.06
C ALA A 2 -23.66 -5.59 -20.82
N GLU A 3 -24.71 -5.01 -21.39
CA GLU A 3 -24.63 -3.71 -22.09
C GLU A 3 -24.26 -2.54 -21.16
N GLY A 4 -24.74 -2.55 -19.91
CA GLY A 4 -24.41 -1.51 -18.93
C GLY A 4 -22.97 -1.62 -18.42
N GLN A 5 -22.46 -2.85 -18.27
CA GLN A 5 -21.04 -3.09 -17.98
C GLN A 5 -20.18 -2.69 -19.19
N ARG A 6 -20.63 -2.99 -20.42
CA ARG A 6 -19.93 -2.64 -21.67
C ARG A 6 -19.76 -1.13 -21.77
N ARG A 7 -20.83 -0.37 -21.54
CA ARG A 7 -20.79 1.10 -21.49
C ARG A 7 -19.88 1.64 -20.39
N TYR A 8 -19.79 0.98 -19.23
CA TYR A 8 -18.82 1.35 -18.19
C TYR A 8 -17.37 1.21 -18.69
N VAL A 9 -17.02 0.07 -19.30
CA VAL A 9 -15.69 -0.14 -19.89
C VAL A 9 -15.42 0.85 -21.05
N GLU A 10 -16.45 1.16 -21.84
CA GLU A 10 -16.36 2.14 -22.92
C GLU A 10 -16.14 3.58 -22.44
N SER A 11 -16.50 3.91 -21.20
CA SER A 11 -16.24 5.22 -20.60
C SER A 11 -14.79 5.42 -20.15
N LEU A 12 -14.00 4.34 -20.08
CA LEU A 12 -12.60 4.40 -19.63
C LEU A 12 -11.66 4.94 -20.73
N SER A 13 -10.46 5.36 -20.31
CA SER A 13 -9.44 5.83 -21.24
C SER A 13 -9.02 4.77 -22.26
N THR A 14 -8.52 5.19 -23.42
CA THR A 14 -8.01 4.29 -24.47
C THR A 14 -6.90 3.36 -23.95
N TYR A 15 -6.08 3.84 -23.02
CA TYR A 15 -5.05 3.05 -22.35
C TYR A 15 -5.64 1.99 -21.41
N ALA A 16 -6.60 2.37 -20.54
CA ALA A 16 -7.22 1.42 -19.61
C ALA A 16 -7.94 0.27 -20.34
N LYS A 17 -8.53 0.56 -21.51
CA LYS A 17 -9.18 -0.45 -22.37
C LYS A 17 -8.24 -1.52 -22.91
N GLN A 18 -6.92 -1.27 -22.98
CA GLN A 18 -5.96 -2.25 -23.47
C GLN A 18 -5.78 -3.44 -22.50
N PHE A 19 -6.06 -3.23 -21.21
CA PHE A 19 -5.87 -4.24 -20.15
C PHE A 19 -7.16 -4.94 -19.73
N LEU A 20 -8.30 -4.53 -20.30
CA LEU A 20 -9.60 -5.11 -19.99
C LEU A 20 -9.97 -6.12 -21.06
N GLU A 21 -10.46 -7.28 -20.63
CA GLU A 21 -11.04 -8.26 -21.55
C GLU A 21 -12.21 -7.61 -22.31
N ARG A 22 -12.20 -7.77 -23.64
CA ARG A 22 -13.31 -7.32 -24.48
C ARG A 22 -14.53 -8.14 -24.11
N MET A 23 -15.48 -7.51 -23.43
CA MET A 23 -16.74 -8.18 -23.11
C MET A 23 -17.56 -8.39 -24.38
N GLU A 24 -18.18 -9.56 -24.47
CA GLU A 24 -19.05 -9.91 -25.59
C GLU A 24 -20.29 -9.00 -25.63
N LYS A 25 -20.69 -8.60 -26.84
CA LYS A 25 -21.93 -7.85 -27.05
C LYS A 25 -23.11 -8.78 -26.71
N PRO A 26 -24.08 -8.34 -25.90
CA PRO A 26 -25.27 -9.15 -25.63
C PRO A 26 -26.09 -9.39 -26.91
N HIS A 27 -26.83 -10.50 -26.95
CA HIS A 27 -27.73 -10.89 -28.05
C HIS A 27 -28.98 -9.99 -28.13
N VAL A 28 -28.78 -8.73 -28.47
CA VAL A 28 -29.82 -7.72 -28.66
C VAL A 28 -29.43 -6.81 -29.83
N ASP A 29 -30.42 -6.37 -30.61
CA ASP A 29 -30.18 -5.56 -31.81
C ASP A 29 -29.63 -4.18 -31.44
N SER A 30 -30.37 -3.44 -30.61
CA SER A 30 -29.94 -2.18 -30.01
C SER A 30 -30.54 -1.98 -28.63
N VAL A 31 -29.79 -1.29 -27.78
CA VAL A 31 -30.26 -0.82 -26.46
C VAL A 31 -29.76 0.61 -26.32
N GLU A 32 -30.69 1.55 -26.23
CA GLU A 32 -30.42 2.98 -26.10
C GLU A 32 -30.84 3.48 -24.71
N GLY A 33 -30.31 4.65 -24.31
CA GLY A 33 -30.72 5.30 -23.07
C GLY A 33 -30.29 4.65 -21.75
N ILE A 34 -29.45 3.62 -21.75
CA ILE A 34 -28.99 3.00 -20.49
C ILE A 34 -27.73 3.69 -19.93
N SER A 35 -27.71 3.91 -18.62
CA SER A 35 -26.52 4.37 -17.90
C SER A 35 -25.50 3.24 -17.71
N PRO A 36 -24.23 3.55 -17.40
CA PRO A 36 -23.28 2.55 -16.89
C PRO A 36 -23.88 1.81 -15.71
N ALA A 37 -23.71 0.48 -15.66
CA ALA A 37 -24.33 -0.36 -14.64
C ALA A 37 -23.28 -1.19 -13.87
N VAL A 38 -23.51 -1.38 -12.57
CA VAL A 38 -22.75 -2.26 -11.69
C VAL A 38 -23.71 -3.32 -11.16
N ALA A 39 -23.35 -4.60 -11.26
CA ALA A 39 -24.13 -5.68 -10.65
C ALA A 39 -23.62 -5.94 -9.24
N ILE A 40 -24.58 -6.18 -8.34
CA ILE A 40 -24.32 -6.67 -6.99
C ILE A 40 -24.81 -8.12 -6.96
N GLU A 41 -23.87 -9.05 -7.09
CA GLU A 41 -24.13 -10.48 -7.08
C GLU A 41 -23.49 -11.12 -5.84
N GLN A 42 -24.11 -12.18 -5.34
CA GLN A 42 -23.51 -13.00 -4.29
C GLN A 42 -22.47 -13.97 -4.90
N LYS A 43 -21.46 -13.42 -5.58
CA LYS A 43 -20.32 -14.18 -6.08
C LYS A 43 -19.26 -14.22 -4.98
N ASN A 44 -18.78 -15.41 -4.63
CA ASN A 44 -17.71 -15.53 -3.63
C ASN A 44 -16.48 -14.75 -4.11
N PRO A 45 -16.08 -13.64 -3.45
CA PRO A 45 -14.88 -12.93 -3.85
C PRO A 45 -13.67 -13.84 -3.68
N THR A 46 -12.65 -13.66 -4.52
CA THR A 46 -11.36 -14.34 -4.42
C THR A 46 -10.82 -14.20 -2.99
N LYS A 47 -10.72 -15.33 -2.28
CA LYS A 47 -10.27 -15.36 -0.89
C LYS A 47 -8.76 -15.18 -0.82
N SER A 48 -8.32 -13.97 -0.53
CA SER A 48 -6.96 -13.74 -0.01
C SER A 48 -6.99 -13.84 1.51
N SER A 49 -6.01 -14.53 2.09
CA SER A 49 -5.88 -14.67 3.56
C SER A 49 -5.66 -13.33 4.28
N ARG A 50 -5.33 -12.27 3.53
CA ARG A 50 -5.12 -10.91 4.05
C ARG A 50 -6.34 -10.00 3.90
N SER A 51 -7.39 -10.44 3.22
CA SER A 51 -8.61 -9.66 3.03
C SER A 51 -9.54 -9.80 4.23
N THR A 52 -10.01 -8.67 4.74
CA THR A 52 -10.95 -8.59 5.86
C THR A 52 -12.12 -7.68 5.48
N VAL A 53 -13.16 -7.64 6.31
CA VAL A 53 -14.27 -6.67 6.13
C VAL A 53 -13.74 -5.23 6.08
N GLY A 54 -12.74 -4.91 6.89
CA GLY A 54 -12.15 -3.56 6.93
C GLY A 54 -11.43 -3.18 5.64
N THR A 55 -10.79 -4.13 4.95
CA THR A 55 -10.15 -3.86 3.65
C THR A 55 -11.18 -3.85 2.51
N ALA A 56 -12.24 -4.66 2.60
CA ALA A 56 -13.29 -4.69 1.58
C ALA A 56 -14.18 -3.44 1.59
N THR A 57 -14.30 -2.78 2.73
CA THR A 57 -15.09 -1.56 2.93
C THR A 57 -14.24 -0.29 2.91
N GLU A 58 -12.93 -0.41 2.70
CA GLU A 58 -11.94 0.68 2.79
C GLU A 58 -11.86 1.39 4.16
N VAL A 59 -12.67 0.98 5.15
CA VAL A 59 -12.64 1.50 6.52
C VAL A 59 -11.25 1.38 7.13
N TYR A 60 -10.53 0.28 6.82
CA TYR A 60 -9.17 0.08 7.32
C TYR A 60 -8.20 1.17 6.85
N ASP A 61 -8.40 1.77 5.68
CA ASP A 61 -7.53 2.84 5.18
C ASP A 61 -7.76 4.15 5.93
N TYR A 62 -9.02 4.48 6.25
CA TYR A 62 -9.36 5.60 7.13
C TYR A 62 -8.79 5.41 8.53
N LEU A 63 -8.90 4.19 9.05
CA LEU A 63 -8.36 3.81 10.34
C LEU A 63 -6.83 3.99 10.39
N ARG A 64 -6.11 3.57 9.35
CA ARG A 64 -4.65 3.80 9.25
C ARG A 64 -4.30 5.29 9.32
N LEU A 65 -5.04 6.14 8.59
CA LEU A 65 -4.83 7.58 8.64
C LEU A 65 -5.15 8.16 10.01
N LEU A 66 -6.24 7.72 10.65
CA LEU A 66 -6.61 8.12 11.99
C LEU A 66 -5.48 7.81 12.98
N TRP A 67 -5.04 6.56 13.06
CA TRP A 67 -3.98 6.16 13.98
C TRP A 67 -2.63 6.80 13.67
N SER A 68 -2.30 7.08 12.40
CA SER A 68 -1.08 7.84 12.08
C SER A 68 -1.09 9.27 12.60
N ARG A 69 -2.28 9.89 12.72
CA ARG A 69 -2.44 11.29 13.11
C ARG A 69 -2.63 11.47 14.62
N VAL A 70 -3.40 10.59 15.25
CA VAL A 70 -3.76 10.73 16.68
C VAL A 70 -3.23 9.59 17.56
N GLY A 71 -2.68 8.53 16.95
CA GLY A 71 -2.14 7.40 17.67
C GLY A 71 -0.89 7.78 18.47
N ARG A 72 -0.78 7.21 19.67
CA ARG A 72 0.42 7.31 20.50
C ARG A 72 1.18 5.99 20.43
N THR A 73 2.43 6.05 19.97
CA THR A 73 3.28 4.86 19.88
C THR A 73 3.82 4.51 21.26
N LEU A 74 3.54 3.31 21.74
CA LEU A 74 4.06 2.78 23.01
C LEU A 74 5.02 1.64 22.73
N CYS A 75 6.09 1.55 23.52
CA CYS A 75 6.99 0.40 23.48
C CYS A 75 6.24 -0.85 24.01
N PRO A 76 6.20 -1.97 23.27
CA PRO A 76 5.47 -3.17 23.71
C PRO A 76 6.10 -3.85 24.94
N GLU A 77 7.41 -3.68 25.17
CA GLU A 77 8.11 -4.32 26.28
C GLU A 77 8.00 -3.52 27.58
N CYS A 78 8.07 -2.18 27.51
CA CYS A 78 8.15 -1.33 28.70
C CYS A 78 7.00 -0.31 28.84
N GLY A 79 6.06 -0.26 27.90
CA GLY A 79 4.87 0.61 27.96
C GLY A 79 5.15 2.12 27.83
N ARG A 80 6.42 2.54 27.72
CA ARG A 80 6.79 3.95 27.60
C ARG A 80 6.44 4.52 26.24
N HIS A 81 6.09 5.81 26.21
CA HIS A 81 5.83 6.53 24.97
C HIS A 81 7.09 6.65 24.13
N VAL A 82 7.01 6.20 22.87
CA VAL A 82 8.08 6.34 21.89
C VAL A 82 8.14 7.80 21.47
N ARG A 83 9.35 8.36 21.46
CA ARG A 83 9.62 9.74 21.06
C ARG A 83 10.66 9.73 19.95
N PRO A 84 10.65 10.74 19.06
CA PRO A 84 11.73 10.92 18.10
C PRO A 84 13.07 11.03 18.84
N ASP A 85 14.08 10.31 18.35
CA ASP A 85 15.45 10.46 18.82
C ASP A 85 16.13 11.68 18.16
N THR A 86 17.17 12.18 18.83
CA THR A 86 18.08 13.19 18.32
C THR A 86 19.47 12.58 18.11
N VAL A 87 20.32 13.25 17.33
CA VAL A 87 21.72 12.82 17.17
C VAL A 87 22.41 12.76 18.54
N SER A 88 22.23 13.79 19.38
CA SER A 88 22.80 13.84 20.73
C SER A 88 22.33 12.68 21.60
N SER A 89 21.01 12.40 21.65
CA SER A 89 20.50 11.28 22.46
C SER A 89 21.00 9.92 21.98
N ALA A 90 21.21 9.74 20.67
CA ALA A 90 21.84 8.53 20.14
C ALA A 90 23.32 8.42 20.57
N VAL A 91 24.09 9.51 20.47
CA VAL A 91 25.49 9.56 20.91
C VAL A 91 25.62 9.29 22.42
N ASP A 92 24.83 9.98 23.23
CA ASP A 92 24.80 9.82 24.69
C ASP A 92 24.50 8.37 25.06
N ARG A 93 23.54 7.74 24.35
CA ARG A 93 23.19 6.33 24.57
C ARG A 93 24.34 5.39 24.23
N VAL A 94 25.07 5.63 23.14
CA VAL A 94 26.25 4.83 22.78
C VAL A 94 27.38 5.02 23.79
N LEU A 95 27.64 6.25 24.23
CA LEU A 95 28.67 6.55 25.23
C LEU A 95 28.33 6.04 26.64
N SER A 96 27.04 5.82 26.94
CA SER A 96 26.59 5.22 28.20
C SER A 96 26.84 3.71 28.31
N LEU A 97 27.26 3.06 27.22
CA LEU A 97 27.57 1.63 27.23
C LEU A 97 28.86 1.35 28.04
N PRO A 98 28.99 0.18 28.66
CA PRO A 98 30.21 -0.19 29.39
C PRO A 98 31.46 -0.08 28.53
N ALA A 99 32.58 0.33 29.14
CA ALA A 99 33.86 0.42 28.45
C ALA A 99 34.26 -0.94 27.83
N GLY A 100 34.74 -0.92 26.59
CA GLY A 100 35.06 -2.13 25.82
C GLY A 100 33.88 -2.79 25.11
N THR A 101 32.66 -2.23 25.21
CA THR A 101 31.51 -2.70 24.43
C THR A 101 31.80 -2.56 22.93
N ARG A 102 31.77 -3.68 22.20
CA ARG A 102 31.96 -3.69 20.75
C ARG A 102 30.66 -3.28 20.07
N VAL A 103 30.70 -2.22 19.27
CA VAL A 103 29.59 -1.77 18.45
C VAL A 103 29.96 -1.84 16.97
N ARG A 104 28.97 -2.08 16.11
CA ARG A 104 29.13 -1.97 14.66
C ARG A 104 28.31 -0.78 14.19
N ILE A 105 28.97 0.19 13.57
CA ILE A 105 28.31 1.35 12.98
C ILE A 105 27.98 0.98 11.53
N THR A 106 26.70 1.06 11.19
CA THR A 106 26.20 0.77 9.85
C THR A 106 25.30 1.91 9.41
N PHE A 107 25.22 2.14 8.10
CA PHE A 107 24.28 3.07 7.49
C PHE A 107 23.51 2.34 6.38
N PRO A 108 22.24 2.70 6.15
CA PRO A 108 21.49 2.15 5.04
C PRO A 108 22.10 2.63 3.73
N LEU A 109 22.48 1.69 2.87
CA LEU A 109 22.95 1.98 1.52
C LEU A 109 21.78 1.69 0.55
N PRO A 110 21.00 2.70 0.13
CA PRO A 110 19.95 2.47 -0.85
C PRO A 110 20.58 1.98 -2.16
N ARG A 111 20.00 0.93 -2.77
CA ARG A 111 20.46 0.46 -4.07
C ARG A 111 20.16 1.53 -5.11
N SER A 112 21.17 1.94 -5.87
CA SER A 112 20.98 2.81 -7.03
C SER A 112 20.28 2.03 -8.14
N GLU A 113 19.30 2.63 -8.80
CA GLU A 113 18.71 2.11 -10.04
C GLU A 113 19.65 2.31 -11.24
N GLU A 114 20.63 3.21 -11.12
CA GLU A 114 21.55 3.62 -12.19
C GLU A 114 22.92 2.93 -12.10
N ILE A 115 23.33 2.45 -10.92
CA ILE A 115 24.69 1.98 -10.65
C ILE A 115 24.70 0.55 -10.13
N THR A 116 25.20 -0.38 -10.96
CA THR A 116 25.48 -1.76 -10.60
C THR A 116 26.79 -1.90 -9.84
N HIS A 117 26.69 -2.01 -8.51
CA HIS A 117 27.58 -2.61 -7.49
C HIS A 117 29.11 -2.37 -7.47
N GLU A 118 29.80 -2.06 -8.57
CA GLU A 118 31.26 -1.81 -8.56
C GLU A 118 31.62 -0.39 -8.16
N LEU A 119 30.76 0.60 -8.45
CA LEU A 119 31.03 2.03 -8.23
C LEU A 119 30.61 2.57 -6.85
N ILE A 120 29.87 1.79 -6.05
CA ILE A 120 29.36 2.27 -4.75
C ILE A 120 30.43 2.16 -3.63
N VAL A 121 31.50 1.39 -3.86
CA VAL A 121 32.51 1.06 -2.82
C VAL A 121 33.78 1.91 -2.90
N SER A 122 33.92 2.83 -3.87
CA SER A 122 35.07 3.73 -3.92
C SER A 122 34.84 5.01 -3.11
N ASN A 123 35.04 4.90 -1.79
CA ASN A 123 35.53 5.99 -0.93
C ASN A 123 36.29 5.38 0.26
#